data_AF-A0A4U0EQT6-F1
#
_entry.id   AF-A0A4U0EQT6-F1
#
_cell.length_a   1.000
_cell.length_b   1.000
_cell.length_c   1.000
_cell.angle_alpha   90.00
_cell.angle_beta   90.00
_cell.angle_gamma   90.00
#
_symmetry.space_group_name_H-M   'P 1'
#
loop_
_entity.id
_entity.type
_entity.pdbx_description
1 polymer ?
#
loop_
_entity_poly.entity_id
_entity_poly.type
_entity_poly.pdbx_seq_one_letter_code
_entity_poly.pdbx_strand_id
1 'polypeptide(L)'
;MTKKTQNILKWLWISIITICVVIYIADPSVFTNKTIAAFISRFSGYAWVTYFLIHLLRGFVLLPSTPLIFAGVILFPDQLIWVLIVSLIGILGSSLLIYYCSDKLGFSSFFKSESKKIGLIKEKLSGKYGFYYILFWSFFPIVPTDVICYVSGALRIKLPIFISALLIGELILCSVYIFGAGYFIN
;
A
#
# COMPACT_ATOMS: atom_id res chain seq x y z
N MET A 1 2.13 13.10 -14.74
CA MET A 1 0.79 12.95 -15.36
C MET A 1 0.33 14.33 -15.80
N THR A 2 -0.41 14.45 -16.90
CA THR A 2 -0.97 15.75 -17.28
C THR A 2 -2.10 16.12 -16.30
N LYS A 3 -2.29 17.42 -16.02
CA LYS A 3 -3.40 17.92 -15.18
C LYS A 3 -4.77 17.34 -15.61
N LYS A 4 -4.93 17.06 -16.91
CA LYS A 4 -6.11 16.44 -17.50
C LYS A 4 -6.36 15.03 -16.96
N THR A 5 -5.34 14.18 -16.88
CA THR A 5 -5.46 12.81 -16.34
C THR A 5 -5.79 12.82 -14.84
N GLN A 6 -5.22 13.75 -14.07
CA GLN A 6 -5.52 13.89 -12.64
C GLN A 6 -6.98 14.30 -12.41
N ASN A 7 -7.51 15.23 -13.22
CA ASN A 7 -8.92 15.61 -13.15
C ASN A 7 -9.86 14.48 -13.54
N ILE A 8 -9.52 13.68 -14.56
CA ILE A 8 -10.33 12.52 -14.97
C ILE A 8 -10.40 11.49 -13.83
N LEU A 9 -9.27 11.15 -13.21
CA LEU A 9 -9.22 10.23 -12.06
C LEU A 9 -10.05 10.75 -10.87
N LYS A 10 -9.95 12.04 -10.57
CA LYS A 10 -10.74 12.68 -9.51
C LYS A 10 -12.24 12.57 -9.78
N TRP A 11 -12.68 12.91 -10.98
CA TRP A 11 -14.10 12.84 -11.35
C TRP A 11 -14.63 11.41 -11.41
N LEU A 12 -13.82 10.47 -11.87
CA LEU A 12 -14.15 9.04 -11.85
C LEU A 12 -14.34 8.55 -10.41
N TRP A 13 -13.44 8.93 -9.49
CA TRP A 13 -13.54 8.59 -8.08
C TRP A 13 -14.78 9.18 -7.42
N ILE A 14 -15.06 10.48 -7.65
CA ILE A 14 -16.28 11.13 -7.16
C ILE A 14 -17.53 10.40 -7.68
N SER A 15 -17.56 10.06 -8.97
CA SER A 15 -18.69 9.38 -9.58
C SER A 15 -18.94 8.01 -8.97
N ILE A 16 -17.88 7.22 -8.71
CA ILE A 16 -18.00 5.91 -8.05
C ILE A 16 -18.62 6.06 -6.66
N ILE A 17 -18.15 7.02 -5.86
CA ILE A 17 -18.70 7.25 -4.52
C ILE A 17 -20.16 7.68 -4.60
N THR A 18 -20.49 8.62 -5.49
CA THR A 18 -21.86 9.09 -5.66
C THR A 18 -22.79 7.95 -6.06
N ILE A 19 -22.37 7.06 -6.96
CA ILE A 19 -23.14 5.88 -7.36
C ILE A 19 -23.37 4.95 -6.15
N CYS A 20 -22.33 4.63 -5.38
CA CYS A 20 -22.47 3.78 -4.20
C CYS A 20 -23.44 4.39 -3.16
N VAL A 21 -23.37 5.70 -2.94
CA VAL A 21 -24.27 6.40 -2.01
C VAL A 21 -25.71 6.40 -2.53
N VAL A 22 -25.93 6.63 -3.82
CA VAL A 22 -27.26 6.59 -4.43
C VAL A 22 -27.87 5.18 -4.33
N ILE A 23 -27.07 4.13 -4.59
CA ILE A 23 -27.52 2.73 -4.45
C ILE A 23 -27.85 2.43 -2.99
N TYR A 24 -27.03 2.90 -2.03
CA TYR A 24 -27.29 2.69 -0.60
C TYR A 24 -28.61 3.34 -0.14
N ILE A 25 -28.90 4.55 -0.63
CA ILE A 25 -30.16 5.25 -0.30
C ILE A 25 -31.35 4.58 -0.99
N ALA A 26 -31.19 4.12 -2.23
CA ALA A 26 -32.27 3.52 -3.02
C ALA A 26 -32.63 2.09 -2.57
N ASP A 27 -31.63 1.28 -2.21
CA ASP A 27 -31.83 -0.06 -1.68
C ASP A 27 -30.73 -0.42 -0.65
N PRO A 28 -30.98 -0.12 0.64
CA PRO A 28 -30.06 -0.47 1.72
C PRO A 28 -29.82 -1.98 1.84
N SER A 29 -30.72 -2.83 1.32
CA SER A 29 -30.60 -4.30 1.39
C SER A 29 -29.50 -4.86 0.48
N VAL A 30 -29.00 -4.05 -0.46
CA VAL A 30 -27.80 -4.40 -1.25
C VAL A 30 -26.55 -4.43 -0.36
N PHE A 31 -26.52 -3.64 0.71
CA PHE A 31 -25.38 -3.51 1.62
C PHE A 31 -25.56 -4.27 2.95
N THR A 32 -26.54 -5.19 3.05
CA THR A 32 -26.64 -6.06 4.23
C THR A 32 -25.50 -7.05 4.31
N ASN A 33 -25.12 -7.44 5.53
CA ASN A 33 -24.07 -8.43 5.80
C ASN A 33 -24.24 -9.73 4.98
N LYS A 34 -25.48 -10.22 4.83
CA LYS A 34 -25.78 -11.42 4.02
C LYS A 34 -25.54 -11.22 2.52
N THR A 35 -25.96 -10.07 1.97
CA THR A 35 -25.83 -9.75 0.54
C THR A 35 -24.37 -9.50 0.19
N ILE A 36 -23.66 -8.76 1.04
CA ILE A 36 -22.21 -8.54 0.93
C ILE A 36 -21.47 -9.87 1.03
N ALA A 37 -21.79 -10.71 2.02
CA ALA A 37 -21.18 -12.04 2.16
C ALA A 37 -21.44 -12.91 0.93
N ALA A 38 -22.69 -12.99 0.44
CA ALA A 38 -23.03 -13.77 -0.75
C ALA A 38 -22.35 -13.23 -2.03
N PHE A 39 -22.26 -11.91 -2.18
CA PHE A 39 -21.51 -11.28 -3.27
C PHE A 39 -20.02 -11.65 -3.20
N ILE A 40 -19.39 -11.45 -2.05
CA ILE A 40 -17.97 -11.79 -1.82
C ILE A 40 -17.72 -13.30 -2.03
N SER A 41 -18.62 -14.17 -1.57
CA SER A 41 -18.53 -15.62 -1.76
C SER A 41 -18.58 -16.05 -3.23
N ARG A 42 -19.27 -15.31 -4.12
CA ARG A 42 -19.22 -15.55 -5.57
C ARG A 42 -17.86 -15.21 -6.19
N PHE A 43 -17.09 -14.34 -5.53
CA PHE A 43 -15.70 -14.04 -5.86
C PHE A 43 -14.70 -14.78 -4.98
N SER A 44 -15.12 -15.79 -4.20
CA SER A 44 -14.20 -16.57 -3.34
C SER A 44 -13.04 -17.18 -4.14
N GLY A 45 -13.29 -17.63 -5.38
CA GLY A 45 -12.24 -18.08 -6.32
C GLY A 45 -11.26 -16.97 -6.76
N TYR A 46 -11.67 -15.70 -6.65
CA TYR A 46 -10.86 -14.52 -6.95
C TYR A 46 -10.43 -13.76 -5.68
N ALA A 47 -10.70 -14.27 -4.48
CA ALA A 47 -10.42 -13.55 -3.23
C ALA A 47 -8.93 -13.21 -3.12
N TRP A 48 -8.05 -14.14 -3.48
CA TRP A 48 -6.61 -13.91 -3.57
C TRP A 48 -6.21 -12.85 -4.60
N VAL A 49 -6.87 -12.84 -5.76
CA VAL A 49 -6.61 -11.86 -6.83
C VAL A 49 -7.02 -10.47 -6.35
N THR A 50 -8.22 -10.34 -5.78
CA THR A 50 -8.71 -9.07 -5.22
C THR A 50 -7.82 -8.59 -4.07
N TYR A 51 -7.44 -9.50 -3.17
CA TYR A 51 -6.52 -9.22 -2.08
C TYR A 51 -5.18 -8.65 -2.58
N PHE A 52 -4.59 -9.33 -3.57
CA PHE A 52 -3.36 -8.90 -4.21
C PHE A 52 -3.51 -7.55 -4.91
N LEU A 53 -4.58 -7.34 -5.69
CA LEU A 53 -4.81 -6.10 -6.43
C LEU A 53 -4.99 -4.90 -5.49
N ILE A 54 -5.70 -5.08 -4.37
CA ILE A 54 -5.84 -3.99 -3.41
C ILE A 54 -4.47 -3.67 -2.78
N HIS A 55 -3.68 -4.68 -2.39
CA HIS A 55 -2.31 -4.45 -1.92
C HIS A 55 -1.43 -3.75 -2.96
N LEU A 56 -1.56 -4.11 -4.23
CA LEU A 56 -0.80 -3.53 -5.34
C LEU A 56 -1.15 -2.06 -5.60
N LEU A 57 -2.42 -1.68 -5.43
CA LEU A 57 -2.92 -0.34 -5.75
C LEU A 57 -2.91 0.61 -4.55
N ARG A 58 -2.84 0.08 -3.32
CA ARG A 58 -2.95 0.86 -2.07
C ARG A 58 -1.95 2.02 -1.99
N GLY A 59 -0.75 1.85 -2.54
CA GLY A 59 0.32 2.84 -2.41
C GLY A 59 0.03 4.15 -3.16
N PHE A 60 -0.85 4.11 -4.16
CA PHE A 60 -1.31 5.33 -4.84
C PHE A 60 -2.21 6.19 -3.95
N VAL A 61 -2.88 5.60 -2.96
CA VAL A 61 -3.78 6.29 -2.03
C VAL A 61 -3.18 6.44 -0.63
N LEU A 62 -1.91 6.10 -0.43
CA LEU A 62 -1.22 6.09 0.87
C LEU A 62 -1.96 5.26 1.93
N LEU A 63 -2.64 4.20 1.48
CA LEU A 63 -3.39 3.31 2.37
C LEU A 63 -2.39 2.37 3.06
N PRO A 64 -2.32 2.39 4.41
CA PRO A 64 -1.38 1.54 5.15
C PRO A 64 -1.55 0.05 4.86
N SER A 65 -0.47 -0.73 5.01
CA SER A 65 -0.48 -2.19 4.84
C SER A 65 -1.30 -2.92 5.90
N THR A 66 -1.29 -2.39 7.12
CA THR A 66 -1.80 -3.06 8.32
C THR A 66 -3.27 -3.48 8.22
N PRO A 67 -4.22 -2.63 7.78
CA PRO A 67 -5.63 -3.04 7.62
C PRO A 67 -5.80 -4.17 6.60
N LEU A 68 -5.01 -4.15 5.53
CA LEU A 68 -5.02 -5.20 4.50
C LEU A 68 -4.42 -6.51 5.04
N ILE A 69 -3.37 -6.43 5.82
CA ILE A 69 -2.77 -7.61 6.45
C ILE A 69 -3.79 -8.30 7.35
N PHE A 70 -4.46 -7.56 8.24
CA PHE A 70 -5.50 -8.13 9.12
C PHE A 70 -6.72 -8.65 8.34
N ALA A 71 -7.15 -7.95 7.29
CA ALA A 71 -8.19 -8.47 6.40
C ALA A 71 -7.78 -9.82 5.79
N GLY A 72 -6.51 -9.97 5.39
CA GLY A 72 -5.98 -11.24 4.88
C GLY A 72 -6.02 -12.36 5.92
N VAL A 73 -5.63 -12.08 7.17
CA VAL A 73 -5.69 -13.07 8.28
C VAL A 73 -7.13 -13.53 8.53
N ILE A 74 -8.10 -12.60 8.53
CA ILE A 74 -9.52 -12.90 8.75
C ILE A 74 -10.12 -13.69 7.58
N LEU A 75 -9.74 -13.33 6.34
CA LEU A 75 -10.27 -13.99 5.13
C LEU A 75 -9.64 -15.36 4.87
N PHE A 76 -8.40 -15.57 5.30
CA PHE A 76 -7.63 -16.79 5.01
C PHE A 76 -6.91 -17.33 6.27
N PRO A 77 -7.64 -17.65 7.36
CA PRO A 77 -7.03 -18.02 8.65
C PRO A 77 -6.18 -19.29 8.58
N ASP A 78 -6.51 -20.24 7.71
CA ASP A 78 -5.75 -21.49 7.54
C ASP A 78 -4.53 -21.35 6.61
N GLN A 79 -4.35 -20.18 5.98
CA GLN A 79 -3.35 -19.97 4.92
C GLN A 79 -2.45 -18.76 5.21
N LEU A 80 -2.06 -18.57 6.47
CA LEU A 80 -1.28 -17.41 6.93
C LEU A 80 0.04 -17.19 6.16
N ILE A 81 0.72 -18.28 5.77
CA ILE A 81 1.94 -18.20 4.95
C ILE A 81 1.63 -17.58 3.57
N TRP A 82 0.50 -17.93 2.96
CA TRP A 82 0.06 -17.32 1.70
C TRP A 82 -0.36 -15.87 1.89
N VAL A 83 -0.99 -15.53 3.01
CA VAL A 83 -1.29 -14.12 3.36
C VAL A 83 0.00 -13.31 3.40
N LEU A 84 1.07 -13.85 4.00
CA LEU A 84 2.38 -13.21 4.08
C LEU A 84 3.00 -13.02 2.69
N ILE A 85 3.05 -14.09 1.88
CA ILE A 85 3.64 -14.05 0.54
C ILE A 85 2.90 -13.04 -0.35
N VAL A 86 1.57 -13.13 -0.42
CA VAL A 86 0.77 -12.26 -1.29
C VAL A 86 0.83 -10.81 -0.80
N SER A 87 0.84 -10.58 0.52
CA SER A 87 1.07 -9.24 1.09
C SER A 87 2.41 -8.69 0.65
N LEU A 88 3.51 -9.43 0.81
CA LEU A 88 4.85 -8.96 0.47
C LEU A 88 5.00 -8.67 -1.03
N ILE A 89 4.48 -9.54 -1.89
CA ILE A 89 4.52 -9.31 -3.34
C ILE A 89 3.67 -8.08 -3.69
N GLY A 90 2.49 -7.92 -3.10
CA GLY A 90 1.63 -6.75 -3.33
C GLY A 90 2.26 -5.46 -2.82
N ILE A 91 2.86 -5.48 -1.64
CA ILE A 91 3.62 -4.36 -1.04
C ILE A 91 4.77 -3.97 -1.97
N LEU A 92 5.64 -4.92 -2.32
CA LEU A 92 6.78 -4.65 -3.20
C LEU A 92 6.33 -4.15 -4.58
N GLY A 93 5.30 -4.76 -5.16
CA GLY A 93 4.72 -4.31 -6.42
C GLY A 93 4.23 -2.86 -6.34
N SER A 94 3.45 -2.54 -5.31
CA SER A 94 2.94 -1.19 -5.04
C SER A 94 4.09 -0.20 -4.87
N SER A 95 5.09 -0.54 -4.05
CA SER A 95 6.27 0.27 -3.79
C SER A 95 7.11 0.52 -5.04
N LEU A 96 7.25 -0.47 -5.92
CA LEU A 96 7.92 -0.30 -7.21
C LEU A 96 7.14 0.62 -8.15
N LEU A 97 5.82 0.44 -8.24
CA LEU A 97 4.96 1.33 -9.02
C LEU A 97 5.09 2.77 -8.55
N ILE A 98 5.04 3.01 -7.23
CA ILE A 98 5.26 4.33 -6.62
C ILE A 98 6.66 4.85 -6.93
N TYR A 99 7.70 4.04 -6.71
CA TYR A 99 9.10 4.44 -6.90
C TYR A 99 9.31 4.99 -8.33
N TYR A 100 8.81 4.28 -9.33
CA TYR A 100 8.90 4.70 -10.73
C TYR A 100 7.92 5.82 -11.11
N CYS A 101 6.74 5.87 -10.48
CA CYS A 101 5.73 6.89 -10.76
C CYS A 101 5.89 8.18 -9.92
N SER A 102 6.85 8.23 -8.99
CA SER A 102 7.09 9.35 -8.08
C SER A 102 7.22 10.70 -8.80
N ASP A 103 7.86 10.72 -9.98
CA ASP A 103 7.95 11.90 -10.83
C ASP A 103 6.61 12.32 -11.47
N LYS A 104 5.77 11.34 -11.81
CA LYS A 104 4.47 11.59 -12.47
C LYS A 104 3.38 12.02 -11.48
N LEU A 105 3.52 11.67 -10.21
CA LEU A 105 2.58 11.96 -9.13
C LEU A 105 2.80 13.35 -8.49
N GLY A 106 3.78 14.12 -8.98
CA GLY A 106 3.98 15.54 -8.61
C GLY A 106 4.82 15.74 -7.35
N PHE A 107 5.15 14.68 -6.60
CA PHE A 107 5.99 14.75 -5.42
C PHE A 107 7.45 15.11 -5.72
N SER A 108 7.96 14.80 -6.92
CA SER A 108 9.32 15.23 -7.30
C SER A 108 9.48 16.75 -7.34
N SER A 109 8.41 17.52 -7.54
CA SER A 109 8.46 18.99 -7.47
C SER A 109 8.65 19.52 -6.04
N PHE A 110 8.07 18.85 -5.05
CA PHE A 110 8.26 19.16 -3.63
C PHE A 110 9.72 18.92 -3.19
N PHE A 111 10.35 17.85 -3.70
CA PHE A 111 11.74 17.50 -3.39
C PHE A 111 12.79 18.21 -4.27
N LYS A 112 12.38 18.97 -5.28
CA LYS A 112 13.25 19.87 -6.05
C LYS A 112 13.54 21.20 -5.34
N SER A 113 12.80 21.53 -4.28
CA SER A 113 13.08 22.73 -3.49
C SER A 113 14.39 22.55 -2.70
N GLU A 114 15.31 23.52 -2.80
CA GLU A 114 16.60 23.52 -2.10
C GLU A 114 16.47 23.85 -0.59
N SER A 115 15.44 23.33 0.08
CA SER A 115 15.35 23.48 1.53
C SER A 115 16.42 22.63 2.22
N LYS A 116 17.05 23.18 3.27
CA LYS A 116 18.02 22.44 4.12
C LYS A 116 17.47 21.08 4.60
N LYS A 117 16.17 20.98 4.87
CA LYS A 117 15.51 19.74 5.32
C LYS A 117 15.54 18.65 4.25
N ILE A 118 15.28 19.00 2.99
CA ILE A 118 15.32 18.06 1.86
C ILE A 118 16.76 17.58 1.61
N GLY A 119 17.74 18.49 1.72
CA GLY A 119 19.16 18.14 1.63
C GLY A 119 19.58 17.08 2.66
N LEU A 120 19.18 17.25 3.93
CA LEU A 120 19.47 16.28 5.00
C LEU A 120 18.81 14.92 4.76
N ILE A 121 17.56 14.90 4.29
CA ILE A 121 16.85 13.66 3.96
C ILE A 121 17.56 12.93 2.82
N LYS A 122 17.99 13.66 1.79
CA LYS A 122 18.77 13.12 0.67
C LYS A 122 20.10 12.55 1.13
N GLU A 123 20.85 13.27 1.96
CA GLU A 123 22.12 12.79 2.50
C GLU A 123 21.94 11.50 3.31
N LYS A 124 20.92 11.43 4.17
CA LYS A 124 20.64 10.24 4.98
C LYS A 124 20.23 9.03 4.15
N LEU A 125 19.36 9.22 3.15
CA LEU A 125 18.84 8.14 2.31
C LEU A 125 19.78 7.72 1.19
N SER A 126 20.55 8.64 0.62
CA SER A 126 21.55 8.35 -0.43
C SER A 126 22.93 8.02 0.12
N GLY A 127 23.20 8.33 1.38
CA GLY A 127 24.47 8.06 2.04
C GLY A 127 24.69 6.59 2.41
N LYS A 128 25.82 6.32 3.07
CA LYS A 128 26.27 4.98 3.47
C LYS A 128 25.24 4.21 4.32
N TYR A 129 24.37 4.92 5.03
CA TYR A 129 23.36 4.35 5.93
C TYR A 129 21.94 4.31 5.34
N GLY A 130 21.77 4.66 4.05
CA GLY A 130 20.46 4.72 3.41
C GLY A 130 19.65 3.43 3.51
N PHE A 131 20.32 2.28 3.41
CA PHE A 131 19.73 0.96 3.64
C PHE A 131 19.04 0.87 5.00
N TYR A 132 19.77 1.21 6.08
CA TYR A 132 19.25 1.11 7.45
C TYR A 132 18.10 2.08 7.70
N TYR A 133 18.17 3.29 7.15
CA TYR A 133 17.06 4.24 7.27
C TYR A 133 15.78 3.72 6.62
N ILE A 134 15.87 3.16 5.41
CA ILE A 134 14.70 2.57 4.73
C ILE A 134 14.19 1.35 5.49
N LEU A 135 15.10 0.51 5.99
CA LEU A 135 14.76 -0.69 6.76
C LEU A 135 13.97 -0.35 8.03
N PHE A 136 14.52 0.53 8.88
CA PHE A 136 13.87 0.92 10.14
C PHE A 136 12.54 1.62 9.90
N TRP A 137 12.44 2.43 8.85
CA TRP A 137 11.20 3.11 8.50
C TRP A 137 10.13 2.13 8.01
N SER A 138 10.52 1.15 7.19
CA SER A 138 9.58 0.15 6.64
C SER A 138 9.12 -0.85 7.69
N PHE A 139 9.92 -1.07 8.73
CA PHE A 139 9.54 -1.88 9.88
C PHE A 139 8.62 -1.14 10.86
N PHE A 140 8.61 0.20 10.87
CA PHE A 140 7.92 0.93 11.93
C PHE A 140 6.41 1.09 11.64
N PRO A 141 5.53 0.53 12.49
CA PRO A 141 4.11 0.38 12.17
C PRO A 141 3.32 1.69 12.06
N ILE A 142 3.82 2.75 12.69
CA ILE A 142 3.14 4.05 12.74
C ILE A 142 3.49 4.90 11.51
N VAL A 143 4.64 4.65 10.86
CA VAL A 143 5.05 5.49 9.74
C VAL A 143 4.54 4.89 8.44
N PRO A 144 3.87 5.66 7.57
CA PRO A 144 3.43 5.15 6.27
C PRO A 144 4.64 4.77 5.41
N THR A 145 4.85 3.46 5.20
CA THR A 145 5.89 2.92 4.31
C THR A 145 5.79 3.51 2.90
N ASP A 146 4.58 3.80 2.42
CA ASP A 146 4.39 4.38 1.09
C ASP A 146 5.10 5.73 0.96
N VAL A 147 5.20 6.53 2.04
CA VAL A 147 5.94 7.81 2.03
C VAL A 147 7.41 7.58 1.76
N ILE A 148 8.05 6.58 2.39
CA ILE A 148 9.46 6.30 2.08
C ILE A 148 9.63 5.81 0.64
N CYS A 149 8.68 5.06 0.09
CA CYS A 149 8.70 4.66 -1.32
C CYS A 149 8.65 5.87 -2.26
N TYR A 150 7.80 6.86 -1.97
CA TYR A 150 7.72 8.12 -2.71
C TYR A 150 9.03 8.91 -2.63
N VAL A 151 9.57 9.08 -1.42
CA VAL A 151 10.81 9.82 -1.18
C VAL A 151 11.99 9.13 -1.87
N SER A 152 12.12 7.81 -1.73
CA SER A 152 13.17 7.02 -2.36
C SER A 152 13.10 7.07 -3.89
N GLY A 153 11.89 7.08 -4.46
CA GLY A 153 11.68 7.29 -5.90
C GLY A 153 12.07 8.69 -6.36
N ALA A 154 11.61 9.73 -5.66
CA ALA A 154 11.90 11.12 -5.99
C ALA A 154 13.41 11.45 -5.89
N LEU A 155 14.11 10.85 -4.92
CA LEU A 155 15.55 11.00 -4.73
C LEU A 155 16.38 10.04 -5.58
N ARG A 156 15.74 9.15 -6.36
CA ARG A 156 16.40 8.14 -7.22
C ARG A 156 17.42 7.30 -6.43
N ILE A 157 17.04 6.84 -5.25
CA ILE A 157 17.85 5.92 -4.44
C ILE A 157 18.10 4.64 -5.23
N LYS A 158 19.31 4.07 -5.16
CA LYS A 158 19.66 2.84 -5.90
C LYS A 158 18.63 1.74 -5.62
N LEU A 159 18.01 1.22 -6.68
CA LEU A 159 16.91 0.26 -6.61
C LEU A 159 17.23 -0.98 -5.75
N PRO A 160 18.42 -1.63 -5.84
CA PRO A 160 18.73 -2.79 -5.01
C PRO A 160 18.75 -2.48 -3.51
N ILE A 161 19.23 -1.29 -3.14
CA ILE A 161 19.27 -0.84 -1.73
C ILE A 161 17.86 -0.63 -1.22
N PHE A 162 17.02 0.02 -2.02
CA PHE A 162 15.62 0.28 -1.69
C PHE A 162 14.81 -1.01 -1.54
N ILE A 163 14.84 -1.90 -2.54
CA ILE A 163 14.06 -3.14 -2.52
C ILE A 163 14.50 -4.05 -1.36
N SER A 164 15.81 -4.24 -1.16
CA SER A 164 16.30 -5.13 -0.10
C SER A 164 15.95 -4.63 1.29
N ALA A 165 16.13 -3.33 1.56
CA ALA A 165 15.77 -2.72 2.84
C ALA A 165 14.26 -2.80 3.11
N LEU A 166 13.45 -2.47 2.10
CA LEU A 166 11.99 -2.53 2.18
C LEU A 166 11.51 -3.96 2.42
N LEU A 167 12.01 -4.92 1.64
CA LEU A 167 11.62 -6.33 1.76
C LEU A 167 11.92 -6.87 3.15
N ILE A 168 13.12 -6.60 3.71
CA ILE A 168 13.48 -7.10 5.04
C ILE A 168 12.61 -6.45 6.12
N GLY A 169 12.38 -5.13 6.04
CA GLY A 169 11.57 -4.42 7.04
C GLY A 169 10.12 -4.87 7.03
N GLU A 170 9.52 -4.96 5.84
CA GLU A 170 8.14 -5.41 5.67
C GLU A 170 7.98 -6.91 5.96
N LEU A 171 8.97 -7.75 5.65
CA LEU A 171 8.95 -9.17 6.01
C LEU A 171 8.84 -9.34 7.53
N ILE A 172 9.66 -8.63 8.29
CA ILE A 172 9.62 -8.69 9.76
C ILE A 172 8.26 -8.19 10.27
N LEU A 173 7.84 -7.00 9.82
CA LEU A 173 6.60 -6.37 10.28
C LEU A 173 5.36 -7.21 9.94
N CYS A 174 5.24 -7.65 8.68
CA CYS A 174 4.13 -8.48 8.23
C CYS A 174 4.10 -9.83 8.94
N SER A 175 5.25 -10.45 9.17
CA SER A 175 5.31 -11.72 9.91
C SER A 175 4.77 -11.56 11.33
N VAL A 176 5.22 -10.52 12.06
CA VAL A 176 4.73 -10.22 13.41
C VAL A 176 3.21 -10.01 13.40
N TYR A 177 2.68 -9.25 12.45
CA TYR A 177 1.25 -9.00 12.37
C TYR A 177 0.42 -10.23 12.00
N ILE A 178 0.87 -11.00 11.00
CA ILE A 178 0.09 -12.12 10.47
C ILE A 178 0.06 -13.26 11.49
N PHE A 179 1.22 -13.68 11.99
CA PHE A 179 1.28 -14.79 12.93
C PHE A 179 0.81 -14.38 14.32
N GLY A 180 1.06 -13.13 14.73
CA GLY A 180 0.51 -12.58 15.97
C GLY A 180 -1.01 -12.52 15.94
N ALA A 181 -1.61 -11.94 14.90
CA ALA A 181 -3.07 -11.91 14.77
C ALA A 181 -3.68 -13.30 14.61
N GLY A 182 -3.04 -14.18 13.81
CA GLY A 182 -3.48 -15.56 13.66
C GLY A 182 -3.56 -16.31 14.98
N TYR A 183 -2.63 -16.07 15.91
CA TYR A 183 -2.65 -16.65 17.26
C TYR A 183 -3.79 -16.12 18.15
N PHE A 184 -4.25 -14.89 17.95
CA PHE A 184 -5.37 -14.34 18.73
C PHE A 184 -6.75 -14.65 18.14
N ILE A 185 -6.81 -14.94 16.83
CA ILE A 185 -8.06 -15.16 16.10
C ILE A 185 -8.47 -16.65 16.09
N ASN A 186 -7.50 -17.57 16.11
CA ASN A 186 -7.72 -19.03 16.21
C ASN A 186 -7.54 -19.53 17.65
#